data_AF-F3QKP8-F1
#
_entry.id   AF-F3QKP8-F1
#
_cell.length_a   1.000
_cell.length_b   1.000
_cell.length_c   1.000
_cell.angle_alpha   90.00
_cell.angle_beta   90.00
_cell.angle_gamma   90.00
#
_symmetry.space_group_name_H-M   'P 1'
#
loop_
_entity.id
_entity.type
_entity.pdbx_description
1 polymer ?
#
loop_
_entity_poly.entity_id
_entity_poly.type
_entity_poly.pdbx_seq_one_letter_code
_entity_poly.pdbx_strand_id
1 'polypeptide(L)'
;MKTFKVTKAKTQTFKPTNIKSLTEFNGAIAAGVNGKVLTKLPVESIEVRPQVRTVIENIDELAESMKSGQLMPITVIKGENNKYVVLQGERRWLAAKKAGLETVEAIVVDAPVSDSERIFGQLTENIQRDNMKLQDLIQSISQLIQNGFNQTEIAARLGKDRTYISRIAALASSKKEVLKLIVDCAVNDAQTAQILNNICEKSTNIAKDLEACKDKDGLISRGSAQAVLDRLQKIVPQKPKKVVAFEDRLKKKDFPRGYRRVPAGKALGIQVEFLDEAGEKVSGNLLPRLLSDRHDEVCVLREDNKTVVAVPVDKIRIRMIDELA
;
A
#
# COMPACT_ATOMS: atom_id res chain seq x y z
N MET A 1 -35.27 24.50 -22.80
CA MET A 1 -34.72 23.86 -24.02
C MET A 1 -33.24 24.21 -24.15
N LYS A 2 -32.35 23.25 -23.89
CA LYS A 2 -30.95 23.27 -24.34
C LYS A 2 -30.64 21.87 -24.86
N THR A 3 -30.57 21.74 -26.17
CA THR A 3 -30.05 20.59 -26.92
C THR A 3 -28.52 20.66 -27.02
N PHE A 4 -27.93 19.58 -27.55
CA PHE A 4 -26.52 19.31 -27.93
C PHE A 4 -25.77 18.37 -26.98
N LYS A 5 -25.08 17.30 -27.42
CA LYS A 5 -25.05 16.50 -28.66
C LYS A 5 -24.18 15.28 -28.27
N VAL A 6 -24.75 14.07 -28.17
CA VAL A 6 -23.95 12.85 -27.99
C VAL A 6 -23.50 12.38 -29.38
N THR A 7 -22.21 12.52 -29.68
CA THR A 7 -21.58 11.93 -30.86
C THR A 7 -21.61 10.41 -30.73
N LYS A 8 -22.32 9.74 -31.66
CA LYS A 8 -22.36 8.28 -31.77
C LYS A 8 -20.94 7.73 -31.90
N ALA A 9 -20.51 6.92 -30.93
CA ALA A 9 -19.41 6.00 -31.16
C ALA A 9 -19.81 5.07 -32.33
N LYS A 10 -18.95 4.99 -33.36
CA LYS A 10 -19.12 4.01 -34.44
C LYS A 10 -18.90 2.63 -33.84
N THR A 11 -19.98 1.95 -33.49
CA THR A 11 -19.96 0.50 -33.27
C THR A 11 -19.71 -0.15 -34.63
N GLN A 12 -18.46 -0.52 -34.91
CA GLN A 12 -18.20 -1.48 -35.99
C GLN A 12 -18.75 -2.82 -35.53
N THR A 13 -19.94 -3.16 -36.03
CA THR A 13 -20.49 -4.50 -35.94
C THR A 13 -19.66 -5.41 -36.82
N PHE A 14 -18.79 -6.21 -36.19
CA PHE A 14 -18.10 -7.29 -36.86
C PHE A 14 -19.15 -8.35 -37.21
N LYS A 15 -19.51 -8.46 -38.50
CA LYS A 15 -20.29 -9.61 -38.98
C LYS A 15 -19.35 -10.82 -38.94
N PRO A 16 -19.73 -11.94 -38.29
CA PRO A 16 -18.93 -13.16 -38.36
C PRO A 16 -19.00 -13.67 -39.80
N THR A 17 -17.95 -13.43 -40.57
CA THR A 17 -17.79 -14.07 -41.89
C THR A 17 -17.60 -15.56 -41.65
N ASN A 18 -18.40 -16.37 -42.34
CA ASN A 18 -18.32 -17.83 -42.38
C ASN A 18 -16.87 -18.34 -42.45
N ILE A 19 -16.36 -18.91 -41.35
CA ILE A 19 -15.18 -19.79 -41.36
C ILE A 19 -15.73 -21.20 -41.15
N LYS A 20 -15.68 -22.03 -42.18
CA LYS A 20 -16.31 -23.36 -42.22
C LYS A 20 -15.33 -24.48 -41.87
N SER A 21 -14.04 -24.21 -41.68
CA SER A 21 -13.06 -25.21 -41.26
C SER A 21 -11.83 -24.62 -40.53
N LEU A 22 -11.16 -25.47 -39.74
CA LEU A 22 -9.85 -25.20 -39.12
C LEU A 22 -8.76 -24.85 -40.15
N THR A 23 -8.90 -25.38 -41.37
CA THR A 23 -7.99 -25.10 -42.49
C THR A 23 -8.15 -23.67 -43.01
N GLU A 24 -9.38 -23.15 -43.06
CA GLU A 24 -9.65 -21.74 -43.40
C GLU A 24 -9.21 -20.78 -42.30
N PHE A 25 -9.33 -21.18 -41.03
CA PHE A 25 -8.79 -20.44 -39.90
C PHE A 25 -7.25 -20.34 -39.95
N ASN A 26 -6.58 -21.45 -40.24
CA ASN A 26 -5.13 -21.48 -40.42
C ASN A 26 -4.68 -20.72 -41.68
N GLY A 27 -5.47 -20.74 -42.76
CA GLY A 27 -5.23 -19.96 -43.98
C GLY A 27 -5.38 -18.45 -43.78
N ALA A 28 -6.34 -18.01 -42.95
CA ALA A 28 -6.51 -16.60 -42.60
C ALA A 28 -5.35 -16.06 -41.73
N ILE A 29 -4.75 -16.92 -40.90
CA ILE A 29 -3.53 -16.58 -40.13
C ILE A 29 -2.31 -16.52 -41.08
N ALA A 30 -2.21 -17.43 -42.06
CA ALA A 30 -1.14 -17.41 -43.07
C ALA A 30 -1.20 -16.17 -44.00
N ALA A 31 -2.40 -15.62 -44.23
CA ALA A 31 -2.61 -14.39 -45.01
C ALA A 31 -2.26 -13.09 -44.25
N GLY A 32 -1.76 -13.18 -43.02
CA GLY A 32 -1.19 -12.03 -42.31
C GLY A 32 -2.24 -11.00 -41.87
N VAL A 33 -3.20 -11.41 -41.04
CA VAL A 33 -4.00 -10.42 -40.30
C VAL A 33 -3.09 -9.77 -39.25
N ASN A 34 -2.81 -8.47 -39.40
CA ASN A 34 -1.95 -7.66 -38.53
C ASN A 34 -0.46 -8.06 -38.47
N GLY A 35 0.15 -8.45 -39.60
CA GLY A 35 1.61 -8.68 -39.67
C GLY A 35 2.12 -9.88 -38.84
N LYS A 36 1.24 -10.86 -38.58
CA LYS A 36 1.59 -12.11 -37.90
C LYS A 36 1.56 -13.26 -38.89
N VAL A 37 2.65 -14.02 -39.00
CA VAL A 37 2.76 -15.16 -39.93
C VAL A 37 3.07 -16.43 -39.15
N LEU A 38 2.23 -17.46 -39.28
CA LEU A 38 2.50 -18.79 -38.73
C LEU A 38 3.47 -19.55 -39.64
N THR A 39 4.59 -20.01 -39.09
CA THR A 39 5.63 -20.74 -39.83
C THR A 39 6.33 -21.76 -38.91
N LYS A 40 7.09 -22.69 -39.50
CA LYS A 40 7.99 -23.58 -38.77
C LYS A 40 9.40 -23.00 -38.80
N LEU A 41 10.01 -22.86 -37.62
CA LEU A 41 11.35 -22.31 -37.47
C LEU A 41 12.29 -23.37 -36.87
N PRO A 42 13.55 -23.44 -37.31
CA PRO A 42 14.57 -24.22 -36.62
C PRO A 42 14.70 -23.79 -35.17
N VAL A 43 14.74 -24.74 -34.23
CA VAL A 43 14.84 -24.40 -32.79
C VAL A 43 16.11 -23.58 -32.50
N GLU A 44 17.19 -23.84 -33.23
CA GLU A 44 18.48 -23.14 -33.12
C GLU A 44 18.48 -21.71 -33.69
N SER A 45 17.50 -21.36 -34.53
CA SER A 45 17.38 -19.98 -35.04
C SER A 45 16.65 -19.06 -34.06
N ILE A 46 16.14 -19.61 -32.96
CA ILE A 46 15.40 -18.87 -31.93
C ILE A 46 16.29 -18.66 -30.70
N GLU A 47 16.32 -17.42 -30.23
CA GLU A 47 17.00 -17.00 -29.01
C GLU A 47 16.02 -16.42 -27.99
N VAL A 48 16.42 -16.43 -26.73
CA VAL A 48 15.68 -15.86 -25.62
C VAL A 48 16.48 -14.71 -25.04
N ARG A 49 15.85 -13.52 -25.00
CA ARG A 49 16.33 -12.38 -24.22
C ARG A 49 15.77 -12.45 -22.80
N PRO A 50 16.35 -11.75 -21.81
CA PRO A 50 15.81 -11.69 -20.45
C PRO A 50 14.31 -11.39 -20.46
N GLN A 51 13.56 -12.27 -19.78
CA GLN A 51 12.11 -12.26 -19.67
C GLN A 51 11.69 -11.77 -18.28
N VAL A 52 10.47 -11.24 -18.18
CA VAL A 52 9.89 -10.77 -16.91
C VAL A 52 9.80 -11.90 -15.87
N ARG A 53 9.37 -13.10 -16.28
CA ARG A 53 9.29 -14.26 -15.39
C ARG A 53 10.60 -15.04 -15.45
N THR A 54 11.25 -15.19 -14.31
CA THR A 54 12.60 -15.80 -14.23
C THR A 54 12.57 -17.30 -13.93
N VAL A 55 11.51 -17.78 -13.26
CA VAL A 55 11.37 -19.19 -12.86
C VAL A 55 10.36 -19.91 -13.74
N ILE A 56 10.82 -20.97 -14.40
CA ILE A 56 10.05 -21.81 -15.31
C ILE A 56 10.03 -23.24 -14.77
N GLU A 57 8.83 -23.74 -14.49
CA GLU A 57 8.60 -25.05 -13.88
C GLU A 57 8.02 -26.04 -14.90
N ASN A 58 8.14 -27.34 -14.59
CA ASN A 58 7.55 -28.47 -15.33
C ASN A 58 7.95 -28.55 -16.82
N ILE A 59 9.23 -28.34 -17.13
CA ILE A 59 9.76 -28.43 -18.50
C ILE A 59 9.82 -29.88 -18.98
N ASP A 60 10.16 -30.84 -18.11
CA ASP A 60 10.29 -32.27 -18.44
C ASP A 60 9.00 -32.88 -18.99
N GLU A 61 7.91 -32.71 -18.25
CA GLU A 61 6.60 -33.23 -18.65
C GLU A 61 6.14 -32.61 -19.98
N LEU A 62 6.35 -31.31 -20.16
CA LEU A 62 6.03 -30.64 -21.41
C LEU A 62 6.91 -31.12 -22.56
N ALA A 63 8.20 -31.36 -22.33
CA ALA A 63 9.11 -31.87 -23.34
C ALA A 63 8.67 -33.26 -23.84
N GLU A 64 8.23 -34.14 -22.93
CA GLU A 64 7.68 -35.44 -23.31
C GLU A 64 6.40 -35.30 -24.13
N SER A 65 5.48 -34.44 -23.69
CA SER A 65 4.25 -34.15 -24.44
C SER A 65 4.54 -33.57 -25.83
N MET A 66 5.57 -32.73 -25.99
CA MET A 66 5.91 -32.10 -27.26
C MET A 66 6.45 -33.08 -28.30
N LYS A 67 6.98 -34.24 -27.90
CA LYS A 67 7.36 -35.31 -28.84
C LYS A 67 6.16 -35.85 -29.62
N SER A 68 4.96 -35.84 -29.01
CA SER A 68 3.71 -36.22 -29.68
C SER A 68 3.16 -35.12 -30.60
N GLY A 69 3.72 -33.90 -30.51
CA GLY A 69 3.32 -32.77 -31.34
C GLY A 69 3.17 -31.48 -30.53
N GLN A 70 3.39 -30.35 -31.19
CA GLN A 70 3.20 -29.03 -30.60
C GLN A 70 1.73 -28.59 -30.75
N LEU A 71 1.03 -28.42 -29.63
CA LEU A 71 -0.38 -28.00 -29.65
C LEU A 71 -0.59 -26.50 -29.87
N MET A 72 0.37 -25.67 -29.44
CA MET A 72 0.27 -24.21 -29.56
C MET A 72 1.58 -23.62 -30.04
N PRO A 73 1.56 -22.73 -31.05
CA PRO A 73 2.76 -22.07 -31.54
C PRO A 73 3.39 -21.15 -30.48
N ILE A 74 4.69 -20.92 -30.57
CA ILE A 74 5.37 -19.84 -29.83
C ILE A 74 5.20 -18.51 -30.58
N THR A 75 5.35 -17.37 -29.91
CA THR A 75 5.34 -16.06 -30.60
C THR A 75 6.75 -15.48 -30.58
N VAL A 76 7.25 -15.09 -31.74
CA VAL A 76 8.59 -14.56 -31.91
C VAL A 76 8.58 -13.26 -32.72
N ILE A 77 9.63 -12.45 -32.59
CA ILE A 77 9.94 -11.33 -33.48
C ILE A 77 11.22 -11.62 -34.24
N LYS A 78 11.38 -11.00 -35.41
CA LYS A 78 12.67 -11.00 -36.10
C LYS A 78 13.69 -10.22 -35.27
N GLY A 79 14.81 -10.85 -34.97
CA GLY A 79 15.98 -10.25 -34.33
C GLY A 79 17.07 -9.92 -35.34
N GLU A 80 18.28 -9.71 -34.83
CA GLU A 80 19.48 -9.51 -35.66
C GLU A 80 19.99 -10.85 -36.23
N ASN A 81 20.83 -10.80 -37.27
CA ASN A 81 21.54 -11.96 -37.81
C ASN A 81 20.63 -13.15 -38.20
N ASN A 82 19.43 -12.88 -38.74
CA ASN A 82 18.42 -13.90 -39.09
C ASN A 82 17.99 -14.79 -37.92
N LYS A 83 18.16 -14.34 -36.68
CA LYS A 83 17.62 -14.98 -35.49
C LYS A 83 16.23 -14.46 -35.16
N TYR A 84 15.51 -15.23 -34.36
CA TYR A 84 14.19 -14.89 -33.86
C TYR A 84 14.23 -14.76 -32.34
N VAL A 85 13.63 -13.72 -31.79
CA VAL A 85 13.57 -13.53 -30.33
C VAL A 85 12.20 -13.96 -29.81
N VAL A 86 12.18 -14.80 -28.77
CA VAL A 86 10.93 -15.19 -28.10
C VAL A 86 10.25 -13.99 -27.44
N LEU A 87 9.01 -13.72 -27.85
CA LEU A 87 8.10 -12.82 -27.16
C LEU A 87 7.24 -13.55 -26.13
N GLN A 88 6.69 -14.71 -26.52
CA GLN A 88 5.81 -15.52 -25.67
C GLN A 88 6.03 -17.01 -25.95
N GLY A 89 5.88 -17.84 -24.90
CA GLY A 89 5.99 -19.29 -25.01
C GLY A 89 7.40 -19.83 -24.77
N GLU A 90 8.23 -19.12 -24.00
CA GLU A 90 9.58 -19.57 -23.61
C GLU A 90 9.60 -21.00 -23.07
N ARG A 91 8.66 -21.36 -22.19
CA ARG A 91 8.54 -22.73 -21.67
C ARG A 91 8.38 -23.78 -22.78
N ARG A 92 7.61 -23.48 -23.84
CA ARG A 92 7.45 -24.38 -24.99
C ARG A 92 8.72 -24.46 -25.82
N TRP A 93 9.43 -23.35 -26.01
CA TRP A 93 10.72 -23.37 -26.71
C TRP A 93 11.77 -24.18 -25.93
N LEU A 94 11.88 -23.99 -24.61
CA LEU A 94 12.76 -24.79 -23.75
C LEU A 94 12.40 -26.27 -23.78
N ALA A 95 11.11 -26.59 -23.72
CA ALA A 95 10.63 -27.97 -23.84
C ALA A 95 10.92 -28.57 -25.22
N ALA A 96 10.73 -27.82 -26.32
CA ALA A 96 11.10 -28.25 -27.66
C ALA A 96 12.60 -28.57 -27.77
N LYS A 97 13.44 -27.68 -27.23
CA LYS A 97 14.89 -27.87 -27.19
C LYS A 97 15.27 -29.10 -26.36
N LYS A 98 14.64 -29.30 -25.20
CA LYS A 98 14.86 -30.46 -24.33
C LYS A 98 14.39 -31.77 -24.97
N ALA A 99 13.29 -31.72 -25.72
CA ALA A 99 12.74 -32.85 -26.46
C ALA A 99 13.57 -33.22 -27.71
N GLY A 100 14.55 -32.39 -28.10
CA GLY A 100 15.38 -32.62 -29.28
C GLY A 100 14.66 -32.35 -30.60
N LEU A 101 13.64 -31.49 -30.63
CA LEU A 101 12.93 -31.15 -31.86
C LEU A 101 13.82 -30.27 -32.76
N GLU A 102 13.86 -30.59 -34.05
CA GLU A 102 14.59 -29.79 -35.05
C GLU A 102 13.89 -28.45 -35.32
N THR A 103 12.55 -28.46 -35.36
CA THR A 103 11.72 -27.30 -35.68
C THR A 103 10.57 -27.13 -34.70
N VAL A 104 10.09 -25.89 -34.58
CA VAL A 104 8.96 -25.50 -33.73
C VAL A 104 8.01 -24.61 -34.54
N GLU A 105 6.71 -24.77 -34.35
CA GLU A 105 5.69 -23.88 -34.90
C GLU A 105 5.73 -22.54 -34.15
N ALA A 106 5.84 -21.46 -34.92
CA ALA A 106 6.01 -20.12 -34.41
C ALA A 106 5.17 -19.11 -35.21
N ILE A 107 4.56 -18.17 -34.49
CA ILE A 107 3.96 -16.97 -35.04
C ILE A 107 5.05 -15.88 -35.05
N VAL A 108 5.49 -15.49 -36.24
CA VAL A 108 6.43 -14.40 -36.46
C VAL A 108 5.67 -13.09 -36.54
N VAL A 109 5.97 -12.16 -35.64
CA VAL A 109 5.44 -10.79 -35.64
C VAL A 109 6.39 -9.93 -36.48
N ASP A 110 5.92 -9.44 -37.61
CA ASP A 110 6.66 -8.60 -38.57
C ASP A 110 6.52 -7.11 -38.22
N ALA A 111 6.89 -6.76 -36.99
CA ALA A 111 6.95 -5.39 -36.52
C ALA A 111 8.13 -5.22 -35.56
N PRO A 112 8.91 -4.13 -35.65
CA PRO A 112 9.94 -3.85 -34.67
C PRO A 112 9.29 -3.63 -33.30
N VAL A 113 9.69 -4.43 -32.31
CA VAL A 113 9.26 -4.31 -30.92
C VAL A 113 10.47 -3.91 -30.10
N SER A 114 10.41 -2.75 -29.45
CA SER A 114 11.49 -2.33 -28.53
C SER A 114 11.54 -3.24 -27.30
N ASP A 115 12.69 -3.30 -26.63
CA ASP A 115 12.81 -4.07 -25.38
C ASP A 115 11.77 -3.65 -24.33
N SER A 116 11.48 -2.34 -24.24
CA SER A 116 10.45 -1.80 -23.34
C SER A 116 9.03 -2.27 -23.71
N GLU A 117 8.68 -2.29 -25.01
CA GLU A 117 7.40 -2.83 -25.46
C GLU A 117 7.29 -4.34 -25.18
N ARG A 118 8.40 -5.09 -25.30
CA ARG A 118 8.45 -6.50 -24.90
C ARG A 118 8.12 -6.66 -23.41
N ILE A 119 8.74 -5.86 -22.54
CA ILE A 119 8.48 -5.89 -21.09
C ILE A 119 7.01 -5.54 -20.78
N PHE A 120 6.45 -4.51 -21.42
CA PHE A 120 5.03 -4.16 -21.25
C PHE A 120 4.10 -5.30 -21.67
N GLY A 121 4.35 -5.93 -22.81
CA GLY A 121 3.55 -7.06 -23.28
C GLY A 121 3.60 -8.25 -22.32
N GLN A 122 4.79 -8.58 -21.80
CA GLN A 122 4.97 -9.66 -20.84
C GLN A 122 4.33 -9.37 -19.49
N LEU A 123 4.49 -8.15 -18.97
CA LEU A 123 3.83 -7.74 -17.73
C LEU A 123 2.31 -7.80 -17.87
N THR A 124 1.77 -7.30 -18.98
CA THR A 124 0.32 -7.31 -19.22
C THR A 124 -0.23 -8.73 -19.23
N GLU A 125 0.44 -9.64 -19.95
CA GLU A 125 0.04 -11.05 -20.04
C GLU A 125 0.17 -11.79 -18.70
N ASN A 126 1.28 -11.60 -17.98
CA ASN A 126 1.51 -12.25 -16.68
C ASN A 126 0.56 -11.73 -15.60
N ILE A 127 0.26 -10.43 -15.58
CA ILE A 127 -0.70 -9.83 -14.65
C ILE A 127 -2.11 -10.37 -14.93
N GLN A 128 -2.51 -10.55 -16.19
CA GLN A 128 -3.82 -11.12 -16.55
C GLN A 128 -3.98 -12.59 -16.18
N ARG A 129 -2.88 -13.31 -15.98
CA ARG A 129 -2.87 -14.71 -15.55
C ARG A 129 -2.94 -14.90 -14.03
N ASP A 130 -3.03 -13.80 -13.25
CA ASP A 130 -3.03 -13.78 -11.79
C ASP A 130 -1.87 -14.57 -11.14
N ASN A 131 -0.75 -14.76 -11.85
CA ASN A 131 0.39 -15.57 -11.42
C ASN A 131 1.71 -14.78 -11.48
N MET A 132 1.64 -13.49 -11.19
CA MET A 132 2.78 -12.58 -11.24
C MET A 132 3.46 -12.52 -9.87
N LYS A 133 4.74 -12.89 -9.79
CA LYS A 133 5.53 -12.77 -8.55
C LYS A 133 5.87 -11.30 -8.29
N LEU A 134 5.88 -10.92 -7.01
CA LEU A 134 6.19 -9.55 -6.61
C LEU A 134 7.62 -9.15 -6.99
N GLN A 135 8.59 -10.06 -6.87
CA GLN A 135 9.98 -9.82 -7.27
C GLN A 135 10.10 -9.46 -8.76
N ASP A 136 9.50 -10.26 -9.64
CA ASP A 136 9.53 -10.06 -11.09
C ASP A 136 8.90 -8.70 -11.46
N LEU A 137 7.87 -8.28 -10.71
CA LEU A 137 7.18 -7.02 -10.92
C LEU A 137 8.04 -5.82 -10.50
N ILE A 138 8.75 -5.94 -9.37
CA ILE A 138 9.72 -4.94 -8.91
C ILE A 138 10.81 -4.74 -9.97
N GLN A 139 11.45 -5.84 -10.40
CA GLN A 139 12.54 -5.78 -11.38
C GLN A 139 12.09 -5.15 -12.70
N SER A 140 10.93 -5.56 -13.21
CA SER A 140 10.40 -5.06 -14.48
C SER A 140 10.03 -3.59 -14.42
N ILE A 141 9.39 -3.14 -13.33
CA ILE A 141 9.05 -1.72 -13.15
C ILE A 141 10.33 -0.89 -13.00
N SER A 142 11.33 -1.36 -12.25
CA SER A 142 12.63 -0.68 -12.14
C SER A 142 13.32 -0.54 -13.49
N GLN A 143 13.30 -1.59 -14.32
CA GLN A 143 13.88 -1.56 -15.65
C GLN A 143 13.14 -0.57 -16.57
N LEU A 144 11.81 -0.53 -16.53
CA LEU A 144 11.04 0.45 -17.31
C LEU A 144 11.35 1.88 -16.88
N ILE A 145 11.54 2.14 -15.59
CA ILE A 145 11.94 3.46 -15.09
C ILE A 145 13.35 3.82 -15.59
N GLN A 146 14.29 2.88 -15.58
CA GLN A 146 15.64 3.08 -16.12
C GLN A 146 15.62 3.35 -17.63
N ASN A 147 14.67 2.75 -18.35
CA ASN A 147 14.44 3.00 -19.79
C ASN A 147 13.76 4.35 -20.08
N GLY A 148 13.54 5.19 -19.07
CA GLY A 148 13.04 6.57 -19.21
C GLY A 148 11.53 6.73 -19.07
N PHE A 149 10.78 5.67 -18.75
CA PHE A 149 9.34 5.78 -18.51
C PHE A 149 9.04 6.31 -17.11
N ASN A 150 8.09 7.23 -17.01
CA ASN A 150 7.63 7.67 -15.69
C ASN A 150 6.52 6.74 -15.14
N GLN A 151 6.31 6.78 -13.82
CA GLN A 151 5.33 5.91 -13.14
C GLN A 151 3.89 6.09 -13.66
N THR A 152 3.54 7.28 -14.15
CA THR A 152 2.20 7.57 -14.70
C THR A 152 2.00 6.88 -16.05
N GLU A 153 3.02 6.90 -16.92
CA GLU A 153 3.00 6.21 -18.20
C GLU A 153 2.93 4.69 -18.03
N ILE A 154 3.73 4.14 -17.11
CA ILE A 154 3.71 2.71 -16.79
C ILE A 154 2.33 2.29 -16.29
N ALA A 155 1.74 3.08 -15.38
CA ALA A 155 0.42 2.82 -14.83
C ALA A 155 -0.67 2.81 -15.92
N ALA A 156 -0.66 3.82 -16.80
CA ALA A 156 -1.61 3.92 -17.90
C ALA A 156 -1.51 2.73 -18.86
N ARG A 157 -0.29 2.32 -19.23
CA ARG A 157 -0.06 1.20 -20.15
C ARG A 157 -0.45 -0.16 -19.56
N LEU A 158 -0.22 -0.35 -18.26
CA LEU A 158 -0.59 -1.60 -17.57
C LEU A 158 -2.04 -1.62 -17.08
N GLY A 159 -2.80 -0.53 -17.26
CA GLY A 159 -4.18 -0.43 -16.76
C GLY A 159 -4.27 -0.51 -15.23
N LYS A 160 -3.28 0.04 -14.51
CA LYS A 160 -3.21 0.06 -13.04
C LYS A 160 -3.17 1.48 -12.51
N ASP A 161 -3.43 1.64 -11.22
CA ASP A 161 -3.29 2.94 -10.57
C ASP A 161 -1.83 3.36 -10.44
N ARG A 162 -1.56 4.67 -10.61
CA ARG A 162 -0.23 5.24 -10.35
C ARG A 162 0.27 4.91 -8.95
N THR A 163 -0.61 4.88 -7.95
CA THR A 163 -0.24 4.54 -6.57
C THR A 163 0.26 3.10 -6.46
N TYR A 164 -0.31 2.16 -7.21
CA TYR A 164 0.15 0.78 -7.26
C TYR A 164 1.57 0.67 -7.83
N ILE A 165 1.82 1.30 -8.99
CA ILE A 165 3.16 1.34 -9.61
C ILE A 165 4.18 2.02 -8.70
N SER A 166 3.80 3.13 -8.06
CA SER A 166 4.65 3.85 -7.13
C SER A 166 5.06 2.99 -5.93
N ARG A 167 4.11 2.24 -5.35
CA ARG A 167 4.40 1.33 -4.22
C ARG A 167 5.40 0.26 -4.61
N ILE A 168 5.24 -0.35 -5.79
CA ILE A 168 6.15 -1.40 -6.26
C ILE A 168 7.53 -0.84 -6.58
N ALA A 169 7.59 0.30 -7.26
CA ALA A 169 8.86 0.94 -7.58
C ALA A 169 9.67 1.26 -6.31
N ALA A 170 9.01 1.70 -5.23
CA ALA A 170 9.65 1.95 -3.95
C ALA A 170 10.24 0.69 -3.30
N LEU A 171 9.74 -0.50 -3.63
CA LEU A 171 10.25 -1.75 -3.07
C LEU A 171 11.63 -2.13 -3.62
N ALA A 172 12.05 -1.58 -4.77
CA ALA A 172 13.37 -1.85 -5.34
C ALA A 172 14.53 -1.43 -4.41
N SER A 173 14.29 -0.42 -3.57
CA SER A 173 15.24 0.07 -2.56
C SER A 173 14.88 -0.38 -1.13
N SER A 174 14.13 -1.47 -0.99
CA SER A 174 13.79 -2.04 0.32
C SER A 174 15.03 -2.53 1.08
N LYS A 175 14.88 -2.73 2.39
CA LYS A 175 15.92 -3.36 3.22
C LYS A 175 16.19 -4.79 2.74
N LYS A 176 17.43 -5.28 2.92
CA LYS A 176 17.86 -6.60 2.43
C LYS A 176 17.01 -7.73 2.99
N GLU A 177 16.59 -7.61 4.24
CA GLU A 177 15.75 -8.55 4.95
C GLU A 177 14.36 -8.66 4.30
N VAL A 178 13.78 -7.52 3.88
CA VAL A 178 12.49 -7.48 3.19
C VAL A 178 12.61 -8.03 1.77
N LEU A 179 13.66 -7.67 1.04
CA LEU A 179 13.92 -8.25 -0.29
C LEU A 179 14.05 -9.76 -0.24
N LYS A 180 14.72 -10.30 0.79
CA LYS A 180 14.83 -11.74 1.00
C LYS A 180 13.45 -12.39 1.18
N LEU A 181 12.58 -11.81 2.01
CA LEU A 181 11.21 -12.31 2.21
C LEU A 181 10.36 -12.29 0.93
N ILE A 182 10.59 -11.32 0.03
CA ILE A 182 9.92 -11.25 -1.27
C ILE A 182 10.44 -12.36 -2.21
N VAL A 183 11.75 -12.57 -2.26
CA VAL A 183 12.38 -13.64 -3.07
C VAL A 183 11.91 -15.02 -2.61
N ASP A 184 11.88 -15.23 -1.29
CA ASP A 184 11.42 -16.48 -0.67
C ASP A 184 9.89 -16.68 -0.79
N CYS A 185 9.18 -15.75 -1.45
CA CYS A 185 7.72 -15.74 -1.63
C CYS A 185 6.91 -15.76 -0.32
N ALA A 186 7.55 -15.40 0.81
CA ALA A 186 6.88 -15.24 2.10
C ALA A 186 5.94 -14.02 2.10
N VAL A 187 6.18 -13.04 1.21
CA VAL A 187 5.36 -11.84 1.02
C VAL A 187 5.09 -11.64 -0.46
N ASN A 188 3.81 -11.71 -0.85
CA ASN A 188 3.38 -11.51 -2.24
C ASN A 188 2.68 -10.16 -2.46
N ASP A 189 2.30 -9.47 -1.39
CA ASP A 189 1.59 -8.19 -1.46
C ASP A 189 2.54 -7.00 -1.25
N ALA A 190 2.49 -6.04 -2.19
CA ALA A 190 3.35 -4.86 -2.17
C ALA A 190 3.10 -3.98 -0.93
N GLN A 191 1.85 -3.87 -0.47
CA GLN A 191 1.55 -3.06 0.71
C GLN A 191 2.12 -3.69 1.98
N THR A 192 2.02 -5.01 2.12
CA THR A 192 2.63 -5.76 3.22
C THR A 192 4.14 -5.59 3.23
N ALA A 193 4.81 -5.67 2.08
CA ALA A 193 6.25 -5.42 1.98
C ALA A 193 6.65 -3.99 2.43
N GLN A 194 5.82 -2.98 2.14
CA GLN A 194 6.05 -1.62 2.65
C GLN A 194 5.93 -1.52 4.18
N ILE A 195 4.97 -2.23 4.78
CA ILE A 195 4.82 -2.30 6.24
C ILE A 195 6.09 -2.92 6.85
N LEU A 196 6.64 -3.96 6.23
CA LEU A 196 7.87 -4.60 6.69
C LEU A 196 9.09 -3.68 6.61
N ASN A 197 9.19 -2.83 5.57
CA ASN A 197 10.22 -1.78 5.53
C ASN A 197 10.10 -0.82 6.71
N ASN A 198 8.88 -0.36 7.02
CA ASN A 198 8.64 0.52 8.17
C ASN A 198 8.97 -0.16 9.52
N ILE A 199 8.75 -1.47 9.63
CA ILE A 199 9.17 -2.27 10.78
C ILE A 199 10.69 -2.25 10.88
N CYS A 200 11.40 -2.51 9.78
CA CYS A 200 12.87 -2.52 9.76
C CYS A 200 13.48 -1.15 10.13
N GLU A 201 12.79 -0.05 9.82
CA GLU A 201 13.22 1.29 10.20
C GLU A 201 13.04 1.61 11.70
N LYS A 202 12.01 1.03 12.34
CA LYS A 202 11.64 1.33 13.73
C LYS A 202 12.14 0.29 14.73
N SER A 203 12.41 -0.93 14.26
CA SER A 203 12.79 -2.05 15.10
C SER A 203 14.24 -1.92 15.60
N THR A 204 14.45 -2.20 16.88
CA THR A 204 15.79 -2.38 17.45
C THR A 204 16.35 -3.79 17.21
N ASN A 205 15.50 -4.77 16.92
CA ASN A 205 15.86 -6.14 16.60
C ASN A 205 15.03 -6.66 15.42
N ILE A 206 15.48 -6.31 14.21
CA ILE A 206 14.78 -6.57 12.95
C ILE A 206 14.46 -8.07 12.78
N ALA A 207 15.42 -8.95 13.08
CA ALA A 207 15.24 -10.39 12.91
C ALA A 207 14.08 -10.93 13.75
N LYS A 208 14.00 -10.55 15.02
CA LYS A 208 12.93 -10.99 15.92
C LYS A 208 11.56 -10.46 15.49
N ASP A 209 11.49 -9.20 15.06
CA ASP A 209 10.22 -8.58 14.69
C ASP A 209 9.70 -9.08 13.34
N LEU A 210 10.58 -9.34 12.37
CA LEU A 210 10.19 -9.96 11.11
C LEU A 210 9.75 -11.41 11.30
N GLU A 211 10.41 -12.16 12.19
CA GLU A 211 9.99 -13.53 12.51
C GLU A 211 8.61 -13.55 13.17
N ALA A 212 8.32 -12.58 14.05
CA ALA A 212 7.00 -12.43 14.65
C ALA A 212 5.88 -12.08 13.65
N CYS A 213 6.21 -11.67 12.42
CA CYS A 213 5.23 -11.40 11.37
C CYS A 213 4.78 -12.66 10.63
N LYS A 214 5.56 -13.76 10.72
CA LYS A 214 5.29 -15.00 10.00
C LYS A 214 4.22 -15.83 10.71
N ASP A 215 3.39 -16.50 9.93
CA ASP A 215 2.50 -17.54 10.42
C ASP A 215 3.21 -18.91 10.49
N LYS A 216 2.44 -19.98 10.75
CA LYS A 216 2.96 -21.34 10.88
C LYS A 216 3.57 -21.89 9.59
N ASP A 217 3.11 -21.38 8.45
CA ASP A 217 3.57 -21.79 7.13
C ASP A 217 4.72 -20.91 6.62
N GLY A 218 5.16 -19.94 7.44
CA GLY A 218 6.22 -18.99 7.10
C GLY A 218 5.76 -17.82 6.23
N LEU A 219 4.44 -17.68 6.00
CA LEU A 219 3.86 -16.60 5.20
C LEU A 219 3.58 -15.37 6.07
N ILE A 220 3.61 -14.20 5.45
CA ILE A 220 3.36 -12.93 6.13
C ILE A 220 2.11 -12.28 5.54
N SER A 221 1.08 -12.20 6.36
CA SER A 221 -0.14 -11.46 6.05
C SER A 221 0.01 -9.97 6.34
N ARG A 222 -0.81 -9.15 5.69
CA ARG A 222 -0.91 -7.71 6.02
C ARG A 222 -1.28 -7.48 7.49
N GLY A 223 -2.17 -8.31 8.04
CA GLY A 223 -2.64 -8.18 9.42
C GLY A 223 -1.54 -8.44 10.45
N SER A 224 -0.77 -9.51 10.27
CA SER A 224 0.35 -9.84 11.15
C SER A 224 1.46 -8.78 11.09
N ALA A 225 1.81 -8.32 9.89
CA ALA A 225 2.77 -7.23 9.73
C ALA A 225 2.28 -5.93 10.40
N GLN A 226 1.01 -5.56 10.21
CA GLN A 226 0.46 -4.35 10.82
C GLN A 226 0.46 -4.42 12.35
N ALA A 227 0.13 -5.57 12.94
CA ALA A 227 0.13 -5.75 14.39
C ALA A 227 1.53 -5.55 15.01
N VAL A 228 2.58 -6.04 14.35
CA VAL A 228 3.97 -5.83 14.78
C VAL A 228 4.38 -4.37 14.64
N LEU A 229 4.03 -3.72 13.52
CA LEU A 229 4.30 -2.29 13.32
C LEU A 229 3.61 -1.43 14.41
N ASP A 230 2.34 -1.72 14.72
CA ASP A 230 1.58 -1.01 15.75
C ASP A 230 2.21 -1.19 17.15
N ARG A 231 2.73 -2.40 17.46
CA ARG A 231 3.47 -2.65 18.70
C ARG A 231 4.72 -1.79 18.78
N LEU A 232 5.50 -1.72 17.69
CA LEU A 232 6.72 -0.88 17.64
C LEU A 232 6.41 0.61 17.74
N GLN A 233 5.30 1.05 17.13
CA GLN A 233 4.86 2.43 17.23
C GLN A 233 4.35 2.81 18.63
N LYS A 234 3.74 1.86 19.36
CA LYS A 234 3.33 2.08 20.77
C LYS A 234 4.51 2.20 21.74
N ILE A 235 5.69 1.69 21.36
CA ILE A 235 6.93 1.85 22.14
C ILE A 235 7.55 3.24 21.95
N VAL A 236 7.17 3.98 20.90
CA VAL A 236 7.41 5.43 20.86
C VAL A 236 6.47 6.08 21.86
N PRO A 237 6.96 6.83 22.87
CA PRO A 237 6.09 7.41 23.89
C PRO A 237 5.04 8.29 23.20
N GLN A 238 3.77 7.88 23.30
CA GLN A 238 2.69 8.73 22.83
C GLN A 238 2.79 10.03 23.62
N LYS A 239 2.80 11.18 22.93
CA LYS A 239 2.39 12.43 23.58
C LYS A 239 1.10 12.09 24.34
N PRO A 240 1.01 12.38 25.65
CA PRO A 240 -0.15 11.98 26.43
C PRO A 240 -1.38 12.40 25.63
N LYS A 241 -2.30 11.45 25.39
CA LYS A 241 -3.62 11.78 24.84
C LYS A 241 -4.04 13.03 25.58
N LYS A 242 -4.27 14.15 24.87
CA LYS A 242 -4.82 15.34 25.50
C LYS A 242 -6.01 14.82 26.28
N VAL A 243 -5.90 14.81 27.61
CA VAL A 243 -7.05 14.67 28.47
C VAL A 243 -7.99 15.71 27.91
N VAL A 244 -9.13 15.29 27.37
CA VAL A 244 -10.16 16.23 26.93
C VAL A 244 -10.40 17.06 28.17
N ALA A 245 -9.88 18.28 28.17
CA ALA A 245 -9.94 19.12 29.33
C ALA A 245 -11.43 19.27 29.59
N PHE A 246 -11.86 18.93 30.80
CA PHE A 246 -13.21 19.19 31.27
C PHE A 246 -13.57 20.70 31.19
N GLU A 247 -12.59 21.54 30.82
CA GLU A 247 -12.62 22.99 30.66
C GLU A 247 -13.51 23.52 29.52
N ASP A 248 -14.09 22.66 28.68
CA ASP A 248 -14.95 23.07 27.56
C ASP A 248 -16.47 23.02 27.84
N ARG A 249 -16.91 23.07 29.12
CA ARG A 249 -18.35 23.07 29.47
C ARG A 249 -19.01 24.38 29.89
N LEU A 250 -18.34 25.54 29.81
CA LEU A 250 -19.04 26.82 29.96
C LEU A 250 -18.64 27.80 28.85
N LYS A 251 -19.59 28.12 27.97
CA LYS A 251 -19.39 29.12 26.92
C LYS A 251 -19.39 30.51 27.56
N LYS A 252 -18.59 31.42 27.01
CA LYS A 252 -18.32 32.79 27.51
C LYS A 252 -19.56 33.66 27.80
N LYS A 253 -20.76 33.23 27.40
CA LYS A 253 -22.03 33.96 27.54
C LYS A 253 -22.79 33.68 28.84
N ASP A 254 -22.36 32.71 29.64
CA ASP A 254 -23.12 32.23 30.81
C ASP A 254 -22.69 32.87 32.15
N PHE A 255 -21.84 33.90 32.14
CA PHE A 255 -21.39 34.58 33.36
C PHE A 255 -22.27 35.80 33.69
N PRO A 256 -22.86 35.90 34.91
CA PRO A 256 -23.54 37.11 35.36
C PRO A 256 -22.56 38.31 35.45
N ARG A 257 -23.08 39.54 35.34
CA ARG A 257 -22.27 40.76 35.47
C ARG A 257 -21.62 40.82 36.86
N GLY A 258 -20.29 40.94 36.91
CA GLY A 258 -19.50 41.05 38.14
C GLY A 258 -18.57 39.86 38.43
N TYR A 259 -18.73 38.74 37.74
CA TYR A 259 -17.91 37.53 37.96
C TYR A 259 -16.70 37.48 37.01
N ARG A 260 -15.54 37.02 37.51
CA ARG A 260 -14.31 36.80 36.71
C ARG A 260 -13.88 35.35 36.75
N ARG A 261 -13.56 34.77 35.58
CA ARG A 261 -12.92 33.46 35.47
C ARG A 261 -11.45 33.58 35.86
N VAL A 262 -11.05 32.90 36.93
CA VAL A 262 -9.63 32.77 37.31
C VAL A 262 -9.06 31.50 36.68
N PRO A 263 -8.03 31.56 35.83
CA PRO A 263 -7.37 30.38 35.30
C PRO A 263 -6.80 29.51 36.43
N ALA A 264 -6.86 28.18 36.32
CA ALA A 264 -6.42 27.26 37.39
C ALA A 264 -4.98 27.52 37.87
N GLY A 265 -4.07 27.96 36.99
CA GLY A 265 -2.70 28.33 37.37
C GLY A 265 -2.56 29.61 38.20
N LYS A 266 -3.61 30.44 38.28
CA LYS A 266 -3.66 31.70 39.05
C LYS A 266 -4.53 31.63 40.31
N ALA A 267 -5.19 30.49 40.55
CA ALA A 267 -6.01 30.29 41.73
C ALA A 267 -5.18 29.83 42.95
N LEU A 268 -3.96 29.35 42.72
CA LEU A 268 -2.97 29.12 43.79
C LEU A 268 -2.63 30.47 44.45
N GLY A 269 -2.83 30.54 45.77
CA GLY A 269 -2.52 31.72 46.58
C GLY A 269 -3.67 32.70 46.78
N ILE A 270 -4.87 32.42 46.25
CA ILE A 270 -6.05 33.24 46.57
C ILE A 270 -6.59 32.84 47.94
N GLN A 271 -6.43 33.74 48.92
CA GLN A 271 -7.10 33.63 50.21
C GLN A 271 -8.56 34.09 50.10
N VAL A 272 -9.43 33.33 50.74
CA VAL A 272 -10.86 33.61 50.81
C VAL A 272 -11.32 33.58 52.26
N GLU A 273 -12.28 34.44 52.58
CA GLU A 273 -12.97 34.46 53.86
C GLU A 273 -14.46 34.21 53.63
N PHE A 274 -15.06 33.34 54.44
CA PHE A 274 -16.49 33.04 54.40
C PHE A 274 -17.03 32.79 55.81
N LEU A 275 -18.35 32.79 55.94
CA LEU A 275 -19.02 32.39 57.19
C LEU A 275 -19.44 30.92 57.08
N ASP A 276 -19.10 30.12 58.08
CA ASP A 276 -19.58 28.74 58.14
C ASP A 276 -21.05 28.66 58.59
N GLU A 277 -21.58 27.44 58.75
CA GLU A 277 -22.98 27.21 59.12
C GLU A 277 -23.34 27.74 60.52
N ALA A 278 -22.34 27.93 61.39
CA ALA A 278 -22.51 28.53 62.71
C ALA A 278 -22.39 30.07 62.67
N GLY A 279 -22.08 30.65 61.51
CA GLY A 279 -21.87 32.09 61.33
C GLY A 279 -20.48 32.55 61.76
N GLU A 280 -19.53 31.63 61.94
CA GLU A 280 -18.15 31.95 62.30
C GLU A 280 -17.32 32.23 61.05
N LYS A 281 -16.39 33.20 61.14
CA LYS A 281 -15.49 33.54 60.04
C LYS A 281 -14.43 32.47 59.89
N VAL A 282 -14.35 31.90 58.68
CA VAL A 282 -13.36 30.91 58.29
C VAL A 282 -12.56 31.45 57.11
N SER A 283 -11.23 31.39 57.23
CA SER A 283 -10.28 31.74 56.18
C SER A 283 -9.62 30.48 55.60
N GLY A 284 -9.22 30.56 54.34
CA GLY A 284 -8.54 29.46 53.67
C GLY A 284 -8.11 29.78 52.25
N ASN A 285 -7.44 28.82 51.60
CA ASN A 285 -6.93 28.95 50.24
C ASN A 285 -7.82 28.22 49.24
N LEU A 286 -8.06 28.86 48.10
CA LEU A 286 -8.83 28.25 47.01
C LEU A 286 -7.99 27.19 46.28
N LEU A 287 -8.56 26.00 46.06
CA LEU A 287 -7.83 24.89 45.45
C LEU A 287 -7.95 24.86 43.92
N PRO A 288 -6.85 24.91 43.16
CA PRO A 288 -6.89 24.77 41.71
C PRO A 288 -7.05 23.29 41.34
N ARG A 289 -8.28 22.92 40.93
CA ARG A 289 -8.73 21.60 40.40
C ARG A 289 -9.66 20.78 41.29
N LEU A 290 -10.05 21.29 42.46
CA LEU A 290 -11.17 20.72 43.20
C LEU A 290 -12.34 21.71 43.12
N LEU A 291 -13.19 21.52 42.12
CA LEU A 291 -14.56 22.04 42.20
C LEU A 291 -15.40 20.97 42.87
N SER A 292 -16.31 21.39 43.75
CA SER A 292 -17.35 20.52 44.29
C SER A 292 -18.05 19.82 43.11
N ASP A 293 -18.54 18.61 43.33
CA ASP A 293 -19.44 17.94 42.39
C ASP A 293 -20.75 18.73 42.17
N ARG A 294 -21.02 19.69 43.07
CA ARG A 294 -22.09 20.68 42.97
C ARG A 294 -21.57 21.97 42.32
N HIS A 295 -22.26 22.38 41.26
CA HIS A 295 -21.91 23.52 40.40
C HIS A 295 -21.92 24.91 41.08
N ASP A 296 -22.51 25.00 42.27
CA ASP A 296 -22.75 26.20 43.07
C ASP A 296 -21.84 26.30 44.30
N GLU A 297 -20.87 25.38 44.44
CA GLU A 297 -19.94 25.30 45.55
C GLU A 297 -18.48 25.26 45.06
N VAL A 298 -17.55 25.75 45.88
CA VAL A 298 -16.10 25.64 45.64
C VAL A 298 -15.38 25.04 46.84
N CYS A 299 -14.30 24.31 46.60
CA CYS A 299 -13.51 23.71 47.66
C CYS A 299 -12.46 24.69 48.18
N VAL A 300 -12.47 24.92 49.49
CA VAL A 300 -11.51 25.75 50.21
C VAL A 300 -10.73 24.88 51.19
N LEU A 301 -9.41 24.97 51.16
CA LEU A 301 -8.53 24.38 52.16
C LEU A 301 -8.42 25.36 53.34
N ARG A 302 -8.85 24.97 54.54
CA ARG A 302 -8.72 25.80 55.76
C ARG A 302 -7.24 26.05 56.07
N GLU A 303 -6.96 27.09 56.86
CA GLU A 303 -5.59 27.43 57.30
C GLU A 303 -4.87 26.31 58.05
N ASP A 304 -5.60 25.34 58.60
CA ASP A 304 -5.04 24.12 59.21
C ASP A 304 -4.34 23.20 58.19
N ASN A 305 -4.46 23.47 56.88
CA ASN A 305 -3.94 22.71 55.75
C ASN A 305 -4.32 21.22 55.74
N LYS A 306 -5.37 20.84 56.47
CA LYS A 306 -5.82 19.45 56.61
C LYS A 306 -7.30 19.29 56.27
N THR A 307 -8.07 20.37 56.38
CA THR A 307 -9.52 20.32 56.23
C THR A 307 -9.94 21.01 54.93
N VAL A 308 -10.59 20.26 54.04
CA VAL A 308 -11.21 20.78 52.81
C VAL A 308 -12.71 20.91 53.04
N VAL A 309 -13.26 22.08 52.74
CA VAL A 309 -14.69 22.36 52.89
C VAL A 309 -15.26 22.84 51.56
N ALA A 310 -16.42 22.30 51.17
CA ALA A 310 -17.20 22.82 50.05
C ALA A 310 -18.04 24.01 50.55
N VAL A 311 -17.92 25.15 49.88
CA VAL A 311 -18.56 26.41 50.29
C VAL A 311 -19.39 26.95 49.15
N PRO A 312 -20.68 27.28 49.38
CA PRO A 312 -21.52 27.96 48.40
C PRO A 312 -20.90 29.27 47.92
N VAL A 313 -20.90 29.49 46.60
CA VAL A 313 -20.23 30.63 45.96
C VAL A 313 -20.78 31.98 46.46
N ASP A 314 -22.05 32.04 46.85
CA ASP A 314 -22.71 33.24 47.37
C ASP A 314 -22.25 33.63 48.79
N LYS A 315 -21.65 32.71 49.54
CA LYS A 315 -21.13 32.96 50.89
C LYS A 315 -19.66 33.38 50.92
N ILE A 316 -18.98 33.39 49.78
CA ILE A 316 -17.54 33.65 49.70
C ILE A 316 -17.26 35.13 49.46
N ARG A 317 -16.39 35.69 50.28
CA ARG A 317 -15.77 36.99 50.00
C ARG A 317 -14.31 36.77 49.65
N ILE A 318 -13.98 37.13 48.41
CA ILE A 318 -12.61 37.02 47.90
C ILE A 318 -11.85 38.26 48.33
N ARG A 319 -10.78 38.08 49.08
CA ARG A 319 -9.80 39.13 49.33
C ARG A 319 -8.60 38.86 48.43
N MET A 320 -8.42 39.68 47.41
CA MET A 320 -7.21 39.64 46.60
C MET A 320 -6.06 40.08 47.51
N ILE A 321 -5.22 39.14 47.92
CA ILE A 321 -3.92 39.48 48.48
C ILE A 321 -3.02 39.65 47.27
N ASP A 322 -2.86 40.91 46.84
CA ASP A 322 -1.76 41.24 45.96
C ASP A 322 -0.48 41.10 46.77
N GLU A 323 0.20 39.97 46.63
CA GLU A 323 1.66 39.94 46.74
C GLU A 323 2.23 38.91 45.76
N LEU A 324 2.60 39.47 44.60
CA LEU A 324 3.69 38.99 43.77
C LEU A 324 5.01 39.18 44.54
N ALA A 325 5.65 38.06 44.88
CA ALA A 325 7.10 37.88 44.82
C ALA A 325 7.42 36.39 44.71
#